data_AF-A0A3R5US03-F1
#
_entry.id   AF-A0A3R5US03-F1
#
_cell.length_a   1.000
_cell.length_b   1.000
_cell.length_c   1.000
_cell.angle_alpha   90.00
_cell.angle_beta   90.00
_cell.angle_gamma   90.00
#
_symmetry.space_group_name_H-M   'P 1'
#
loop_
_entity.id
_entity.type
_entity.pdbx_description
1 polymer ?
#
loop_
_entity_poly.entity_id
_entity_poly.type
_entity_poly.pdbx_seq_one_letter_code
_entity_poly.pdbx_strand_id
1 'polypeptide(L)' 'MSHKNDYSCIVFGAFGVFKMQYVHDLYRFSKWLDSSKFREWKYFNVYERRTGEYLRRFYNGNYIPRFLN' A
#
# COMPACT_ATOMS: atom_id res chain seq x y z
N MET A 1 -2.76 -21.06 -2.83
CA MET A 1 -2.09 -20.22 -3.86
C MET A 1 -1.28 -19.18 -3.10
N SER A 2 0.03 -19.09 -3.35
CA SER A 2 0.90 -18.18 -2.59
C SER A 2 0.71 -16.77 -3.14
N HIS A 3 -0.02 -15.91 -2.41
CA HIS A 3 -0.04 -14.47 -2.67
C HIS A 3 1.41 -14.00 -2.73
N LYS A 4 1.95 -13.63 -3.89
CA LYS A 4 3.36 -13.20 -4.02
C LYS A 4 3.35 -11.92 -4.83
N ASN A 5 3.45 -10.80 -4.12
CA ASN A 5 3.50 -9.46 -4.72
C ASN A 5 2.32 -9.20 -5.67
N ASP A 6 1.10 -9.46 -5.19
CA ASP A 6 -0.12 -9.27 -5.97
C ASP A 6 -0.47 -7.78 -6.15
N TYR A 7 0.14 -6.91 -5.33
CA TYR A 7 -0.24 -5.51 -5.25
C TYR A 7 0.88 -4.57 -5.70
N SER A 8 0.46 -3.46 -6.29
CA SER A 8 1.23 -2.22 -6.33
C SER A 8 0.51 -1.15 -5.51
N CYS A 9 1.26 -0.24 -4.91
CA CYS A 9 0.71 0.81 -4.05
C CYS A 9 1.22 2.19 -4.48
N ILE A 10 0.31 3.18 -4.48
CA ILE A 10 0.65 4.58 -4.64
C ILE A 10 0.28 5.30 -3.35
N VAL A 11 1.28 5.84 -2.66
CA VAL A 11 1.17 6.49 -1.35
C VAL A 11 1.19 8.00 -1.53
N PHE A 12 0.29 8.68 -0.82
CA PHE A 12 0.14 10.13 -0.85
C PHE A 12 0.37 10.69 0.56
N GLY A 13 1.19 11.73 0.66
CA GLY A 13 1.51 12.39 1.94
C GLY A 13 2.03 13.80 1.74
N ALA A 14 2.51 14.42 2.82
CA ALA A 14 3.16 15.74 2.76
C ALA A 14 4.46 15.72 1.91
N PHE A 15 5.08 14.54 1.79
CA PHE A 15 6.24 14.27 0.92
C PHE A 15 5.89 14.16 -0.58
N GLY A 16 4.63 14.36 -0.96
CA GLY A 16 4.15 14.14 -2.32
C GLY A 16 3.70 12.70 -2.56
N VAL A 17 4.13 12.12 -3.68
CA VAL A 17 3.68 10.80 -4.15
C VAL A 17 4.84 9.80 -4.15
N PHE A 18 4.62 8.62 -3.58
CA PHE A 18 5.55 7.50 -3.62
C PHE A 18 4.88 6.29 -4.27
N LYS A 19 5.57 5.62 -5.20
CA LYS A 19 5.06 4.43 -5.90
C LYS A 19 5.87 3.21 -5.51
N MET A 20 5.19 2.14 -5.10
CA MET A 20 5.78 0.84 -4.78
C MET A 20 5.17 -0.23 -5.70
N GLN A 21 5.99 -0.85 -6.55
CA GLN A 21 5.50 -1.82 -7.54
C GLN A 21 5.26 -3.23 -6.98
N TYR A 22 5.95 -3.59 -5.90
CA TYR A 22 5.93 -4.95 -5.36
C TYR A 22 5.54 -4.90 -3.88
N VAL A 23 4.26 -5.12 -3.61
CA VAL A 23 3.74 -5.20 -2.25
C VAL A 23 3.08 -6.56 -2.05
N HIS A 24 3.63 -7.34 -1.12
CA HIS A 24 3.10 -8.64 -0.75
C HIS A 24 2.04 -8.56 0.35
N ASP A 25 2.33 -7.82 1.43
CA ASP A 25 1.49 -7.72 2.63
C ASP A 25 1.24 -6.23 2.91
N LEU A 26 -0.03 -5.83 2.80
CA LEU A 26 -0.43 -4.42 2.91
C LEU A 26 -0.29 -3.88 4.34
N TYR A 27 -0.46 -4.73 5.36
CA TYR A 27 -0.26 -4.35 6.75
C TYR A 27 1.22 -4.14 7.06
N ARG A 28 2.09 -5.07 6.63
CA ARG A 28 3.55 -4.88 6.78
C ARG A 28 4.03 -3.64 6.01
N PHE A 29 3.46 -3.41 4.83
CA PHE A 29 3.73 -2.20 4.06
C PHE A 29 3.34 -0.94 4.83
N SER A 30 2.16 -0.90 5.44
CA SER A 30 1.74 0.26 6.25
C SER A 30 2.65 0.47 7.46
N LYS A 31 3.07 -0.60 8.15
CA LYS A 31 4.02 -0.50 9.26
C LYS A 31 5.39 0.01 8.83
N TRP A 32 5.85 -0.37 7.65
CA TRP A 32 7.07 0.19 7.08
C TRP A 32 6.90 1.67 6.74
N LEU A 33 5.75 2.10 6.21
CA LEU A 33 5.46 3.52 5.99
C LEU A 33 5.58 4.31 7.30
N ASP A 34 4.98 3.81 8.38
CA ASP A 34 5.02 4.41 9.72
C ASP A 34 6.46 4.59 10.25
N SER A 35 7.37 3.65 9.93
CA SER A 35 8.77 3.68 10.40
C SER A 35 9.78 4.28 9.41
N SER A 36 9.32 4.81 8.27
CA SER A 36 10.20 5.29 7.18
C SER A 36 10.17 6.81 7.03
N LYS A 37 10.88 7.32 6.01
CA LYS A 37 10.77 8.74 5.59
C LYS A 37 9.36 9.14 5.12
N PHE A 38 8.47 8.17 4.93
CA PHE A 38 7.08 8.37 4.51
C PHE A 38 6.10 8.41 5.68
N ARG A 39 6.55 8.58 6.93
CA ARG A 39 5.70 8.60 8.13
C ARG A 39 4.52 9.59 8.09
N GLU A 40 4.60 10.64 7.27
CA GLU A 40 3.53 11.62 7.05
C GLU A 40 2.57 11.22 5.92
N TRP A 41 2.45 9.93 5.63
CA TRP A 41 1.53 9.40 4.65
C TRP A 41 0.08 9.57 5.13
N LYS A 42 -0.81 9.97 4.22
CA LYS A 42 -2.23 10.22 4.50
C LYS A 42 -3.08 9.04 4.07
N TYR A 43 -2.81 8.50 2.88
CA TYR A 43 -3.47 7.32 2.35
C TYR A 43 -2.61 6.66 1.28
N PHE A 44 -2.92 5.41 0.94
CA PHE A 44 -2.41 4.76 -0.26
C PHE A 44 -3.52 4.07 -1.04
N ASN A 45 -3.40 4.10 -2.36
CA ASN A 45 -4.22 3.31 -3.27
C ASN A 45 -3.51 1.99 -3.54
N VAL A 46 -4.26 0.91 -3.56
CA VAL A 46 -3.84 -0.45 -3.87
C VAL A 46 -4.38 -0.81 -5.25
N TYR A 47 -3.52 -1.38 -6.07
CA TYR A 47 -3.85 -1.86 -7.39
C TYR A 47 -3.41 -3.31 -7.53
N GLU A 48 -4.13 -4.11 -8.32
CA GLU A 48 -3.61 -5.39 -8.78
C GLU A 48 -2.41 -5.10 -9.70
N ARG A 49 -1.28 -5.75 -9.42
CA ARG A 49 0.00 -5.38 -10.02
C ARG A 49 0.09 -5.70 -11.52
N ARG A 50 -0.57 -6.76 -11.99
CA ARG A 50 -0.49 -7.26 -13.38
C ARG A 50 -1.41 -6.49 -14.32
N THR A 51 -2.63 -6.20 -13.87
CA THR A 51 -3.69 -5.54 -14.65
C THR A 51 -3.69 -4.03 -14.41
N GLY A 52 -3.11 -3.55 -13.30
CA GLY A 52 -3.20 -2.15 -12.89
C GLY A 52 -4.59 -1.77 -12.39
N GLU A 53 -5.47 -2.76 -12.17
CA GLU A 53 -6.82 -2.53 -11.68
C GLU A 53 -6.79 -1.92 -10.28
N TYR A 54 -7.53 -0.84 -10.08
CA TYR A 54 -7.70 -0.25 -8.76
C TYR A 54 -8.54 -1.15 -7.86
N LEU A 55 -8.01 -1.51 -6.69
CA LEU A 55 -8.69 -2.40 -5.75
C LEU A 55 -9.31 -1.64 -4.59
N ARG A 56 -8.50 -0.83 -3.89
CA ARG A 56 -8.93 -0.17 -2.64
C ARG A 56 -8.03 0.99 -2.26
N ARG A 57 -8.54 1.89 -1.42
CA ARG A 57 -7.78 2.93 -0.71
C ARG A 57 -7.77 2.67 0.79
N PHE A 58 -6.64 2.91 1.43
CA PHE A 58 -6.49 2.90 2.88
C PHE A 58 -5.99 4.23 3.40
N TYR A 59 -6.64 4.74 4.44
CA TYR A 59 -6.20 5.94 5.17
C TYR A 59 -5.31 5.56 6.35
N ASN A 60 -4.37 6.44 6.68
CA ASN A 60 -3.56 6.30 7.89
C ASN A 60 -4.46 6.28 9.14
N GLY A 61 -4.16 5.39 10.09
CA GLY A 61 -4.96 5.15 11.29
C GLY A 61 -6.10 4.15 11.12
N ASN A 62 -6.52 3.82 9.89
CA ASN A 62 -7.56 2.81 9.67
C ASN A 62 -6.99 1.39 9.74
N TYR A 63 -7.88 0.41 9.94
CA TYR A 63 -7.54 -1.00 9.80
C TYR A 63 -7.09 -1.31 8.37
N ILE A 64 -5.95 -2.00 8.25
CA ILE A 64 -5.37 -2.43 6.98
C ILE A 64 -5.18 -3.95 7.07
N PRO A 65 -5.87 -4.75 6.23
CA PRO A 65 -5.69 -6.20 6.21
C PRO A 65 -4.34 -6.54 5.57
N ARG A 66 -3.84 -7.76 5.80
CA ARG A 66 -2.63 -8.23 5.12
C ARG A 66 -2.85 -8.41 3.60
N PHE A 67 -4.03 -8.90 3.23
CA PHE A 67 -4.41 -9.26 1.86
C PHE A 67 -5.88 -8.85 1.60
N LEU A 68 -6.27 -8.68 0.32
CA LEU A 68 -7.61 -8.25 -0.10
C LEU A 68 -8.54 -9.37 -0.59
N ASN A 69 -8.08 -10.63 -0.50
CA ASN A 69 -8.61 -11.87 -1.10
C ASN A 69 -8.20 -12.07 -2.56
#